data_AF-A0AAN1D6B5-F1
#
_entry.id   AF-A0AAN1D6B5-F1
#
_cell.length_a   1.000
_cell.length_b   1.000
_cell.length_c   1.000
_cell.angle_alpha   90.00
_cell.angle_beta   90.00
_cell.angle_gamma   90.00
#
_symmetry.space_group_name_H-M   'P 1'
#
loop_
_entity.id
_entity.type
_entity.pdbx_description
1 polymer ?
#
loop_
_entity_poly.entity_id
_entity_poly.type
_entity_poly.pdbx_seq_one_letter_code
_entity_poly.pdbx_strand_id
1 'polypeptide(L)'
;MFKNLVHFLMKEVPNWKYHMLHQNTTDEASGSLRVDLMGERSGDPRIQQLMHRHALDVERHSRLFGGLLQDLGGELEIAESEEMLKKWDDIKDYHEDLIVFTARVHTIEMRSWRCLKLYIDYLSNTDFVKEGWPEKTLDVLNVILNDEIRHVGYTGMLLHEWAANGKQEEVEAALEEAFRQTNRETWTDMSRMMDYLAKHYC
;
A
#
# COMPACT_ATOMS: atom_id res chain seq x y z
N MET A 1 6.63 16.59 12.19
CA MET A 1 6.77 17.06 10.79
C MET A 1 5.82 16.31 9.86
N PHE A 2 5.95 14.98 9.70
CA PHE A 2 5.11 14.18 8.78
C PHE A 2 3.59 14.25 9.04
N LYS A 3 3.13 14.14 10.31
CA LYS A 3 1.71 14.31 10.67
C LYS A 3 1.13 15.65 10.20
N ASN A 4 1.89 16.74 10.39
CA ASN A 4 1.44 18.08 9.98
C ASN A 4 1.34 18.19 8.46
N LEU A 5 2.24 17.54 7.73
CA LEU A 5 2.17 17.46 6.27
C LEU A 5 0.92 16.71 5.82
N VAL A 6 0.64 15.53 6.37
CA VAL A 6 -0.58 14.77 6.05
C VAL A 6 -1.83 15.60 6.32
N HIS A 7 -1.91 16.27 7.47
CA HIS A 7 -3.04 17.15 7.78
C HIS A 7 -3.16 18.30 6.79
N PHE A 8 -2.04 18.94 6.42
CA PHE A 8 -2.03 19.99 5.40
C PHE A 8 -2.55 19.49 4.06
N LEU A 9 -2.09 18.32 3.61
CA LEU A 9 -2.54 17.72 2.35
C LEU A 9 -4.04 17.37 2.37
N MET A 10 -4.51 16.75 3.45
CA MET A 10 -5.92 16.37 3.60
C MET A 10 -6.87 17.57 3.65
N LYS A 11 -6.40 18.71 4.18
CA LYS A 11 -7.21 19.91 4.38
C LYS A 11 -7.10 20.94 3.25
N GLU A 12 -5.88 21.26 2.85
CA GLU A 12 -5.56 22.42 2.01
C GLU A 12 -5.37 22.04 0.53
N VAL A 13 -5.34 20.75 0.20
CA VAL A 13 -5.14 20.25 -1.17
C VAL A 13 -6.40 19.52 -1.63
N PRO A 14 -7.34 20.20 -2.31
CA PRO A 14 -8.63 19.62 -2.68
C PRO A 14 -8.54 18.33 -3.49
N ASN A 15 -7.51 18.22 -4.35
CA ASN A 15 -7.30 17.06 -5.21
C ASN A 15 -6.55 15.91 -4.53
N TRP A 16 -6.06 16.09 -3.31
CA TRP A 16 -5.27 15.08 -2.60
C TRP A 16 -6.08 13.81 -2.37
N LYS A 17 -7.35 13.93 -1.98
CA LYS A 17 -8.24 12.78 -1.78
C LYS A 17 -8.38 11.91 -3.04
N TYR A 18 -8.51 12.54 -4.21
CA TYR A 18 -8.60 11.84 -5.49
C TYR A 18 -7.30 11.12 -5.82
N HIS A 19 -6.18 11.84 -5.70
CA HIS A 19 -4.86 11.28 -5.98
C HIS A 19 -4.54 10.10 -5.06
N MET A 20 -4.76 10.25 -3.75
CA MET A 20 -4.52 9.20 -2.76
C MET A 20 -5.38 7.97 -3.03
N LEU A 21 -6.69 8.13 -3.29
CA LEU A 21 -7.56 6.98 -3.56
C LEU A 21 -7.22 6.30 -4.89
N HIS A 22 -6.89 7.08 -5.92
CA HIS A 22 -6.47 6.53 -7.21
C HIS A 22 -5.17 5.75 -7.10
N GLN A 23 -4.14 6.35 -6.48
CA GLN A 23 -2.85 5.70 -6.28
C GLN A 23 -3.00 4.40 -5.50
N ASN A 24 -3.67 4.41 -4.35
CA ASN A 24 -3.86 3.19 -3.56
C ASN A 24 -4.68 2.15 -4.34
N THR A 25 -5.70 2.54 -5.10
CA THR A 25 -6.46 1.57 -5.93
C THR A 25 -5.54 0.79 -6.89
N THR A 26 -4.63 1.50 -7.55
CA THR A 26 -3.71 0.92 -8.55
C THR A 26 -2.57 0.13 -7.92
N ASP A 27 -1.96 0.67 -6.86
CA ASP A 27 -0.83 0.04 -6.18
C ASP A 27 -1.26 -1.30 -5.57
N GLU A 28 -2.42 -1.34 -4.89
CA GLU A 28 -3.01 -2.55 -4.31
C GLU A 28 -3.28 -3.62 -5.38
N ALA A 29 -3.91 -3.24 -6.50
CA ALA A 29 -4.20 -4.19 -7.58
C ALA A 29 -2.93 -4.88 -8.08
N SER A 30 -1.84 -4.13 -8.30
CA SER A 30 -0.56 -4.69 -8.75
C SER A 30 0.16 -5.49 -7.66
N GLY A 31 0.03 -5.10 -6.39
CA GLY A 31 0.62 -5.77 -5.23
C GLY A 31 0.03 -7.16 -5.02
N SER A 32 -1.31 -7.31 -5.14
CA SER A 32 -2.00 -8.59 -4.92
C SER A 32 -1.40 -9.73 -5.74
N LEU A 33 -1.13 -9.46 -7.02
CA LEU A 33 -0.62 -10.44 -7.98
C LEU A 33 0.80 -10.89 -7.63
N ARG A 34 1.66 -9.96 -7.20
CA ARG A 34 3.03 -10.29 -6.81
C ARG A 34 3.07 -11.12 -5.53
N VAL A 35 2.23 -10.76 -4.55
CA VAL A 35 2.15 -11.50 -3.29
C VAL A 35 1.67 -12.94 -3.53
N ASP A 36 0.62 -13.12 -4.34
CA ASP A 36 0.10 -14.45 -4.66
C ASP A 36 1.15 -15.32 -5.38
N LEU A 37 1.80 -14.75 -6.41
CA LEU A 37 2.86 -15.42 -7.16
C LEU A 37 4.04 -15.84 -6.28
N MET A 38 4.46 -14.97 -5.37
CA MET A 38 5.55 -15.29 -4.42
C MET A 38 5.12 -16.37 -3.42
N GLY A 39 3.85 -16.37 -3.03
CA GLY A 39 3.24 -17.44 -2.23
C GLY A 39 3.32 -18.80 -2.92
N GLU A 40 2.91 -18.87 -4.19
CA GLU A 40 2.98 -20.09 -5.00
C GLU A 40 4.40 -20.60 -5.16
N ARG A 41 5.37 -19.70 -5.35
CA ARG A 41 6.79 -20.04 -5.57
C ARG A 41 7.53 -20.42 -4.31
N SER A 42 6.99 -20.11 -3.13
CA SER A 42 7.65 -20.42 -1.86
C SER A 42 7.87 -21.92 -1.63
N GLY A 43 7.00 -22.77 -2.20
CA GLY A 43 7.02 -24.23 -1.97
C GLY A 43 6.61 -24.65 -0.55
N ASP A 44 6.32 -23.70 0.35
CA ASP A 44 5.82 -23.95 1.71
C ASP A 44 4.31 -23.68 1.76
N PRO A 45 3.47 -24.71 2.01
CA PRO A 45 2.00 -24.55 2.05
C PRO A 45 1.52 -23.49 3.05
N ARG A 46 2.24 -23.29 4.16
CA ARG A 46 1.88 -22.28 5.15
C ARG A 46 2.13 -20.88 4.61
N ILE A 47 3.28 -20.65 3.97
CA ILE A 47 3.61 -19.36 3.36
C ILE A 47 2.67 -19.07 2.21
N GLN A 48 2.38 -20.07 1.37
CA GLN A 48 1.40 -19.96 0.30
C GLN A 48 0.03 -19.53 0.84
N GLN A 49 -0.47 -20.15 1.91
CA GLN A 49 -1.76 -19.77 2.49
C GLN A 49 -1.76 -18.34 3.05
N LEU A 50 -0.69 -17.93 3.73
CA LEU A 50 -0.56 -16.57 4.28
C LEU A 50 -0.54 -15.51 3.17
N MET A 51 0.28 -15.74 2.13
CA MET A 51 0.41 -14.82 1.00
C MET A 51 -0.85 -14.80 0.13
N HIS A 52 -1.48 -15.95 -0.12
CA HIS A 52 -2.76 -15.99 -0.85
C HIS A 52 -3.85 -15.19 -0.11
N ARG A 53 -3.95 -15.36 1.22
CA ARG A 53 -4.88 -14.56 2.02
C ARG A 53 -4.55 -13.06 1.95
N HIS A 54 -3.27 -12.70 2.02
CA HIS A 54 -2.83 -11.31 1.85
C HIS A 54 -3.29 -10.79 0.48
N ALA A 55 -3.02 -11.51 -0.60
CA ALA A 55 -3.41 -11.11 -1.95
C ALA A 55 -4.93 -10.85 -2.08
N LEU A 56 -5.77 -11.68 -1.46
CA LEU A 56 -7.22 -11.46 -1.41
C LEU A 56 -7.62 -10.21 -0.62
N ASP A 57 -6.94 -9.93 0.50
CA ASP A 57 -7.18 -8.71 1.29
C ASP A 57 -6.81 -7.46 0.45
N VAL A 58 -5.65 -7.47 -0.21
CA VAL A 58 -5.15 -6.37 -1.07
C VAL A 58 -6.04 -6.16 -2.32
N GLU A 59 -6.51 -7.23 -2.96
CA GLU A 59 -7.48 -7.12 -4.06
C GLU A 59 -8.80 -6.48 -3.57
N ARG A 60 -9.24 -6.81 -2.34
CA ARG A 60 -10.37 -6.15 -1.70
C ARG A 60 -10.07 -4.67 -1.41
N HIS A 61 -8.87 -4.32 -0.96
CA HIS A 61 -8.47 -2.92 -0.72
C HIS A 61 -8.56 -2.07 -1.98
N SER A 62 -8.06 -2.59 -3.10
CA SER A 62 -8.19 -1.94 -4.41
C SER A 62 -9.64 -1.60 -4.73
N ARG A 63 -10.57 -2.56 -4.57
CA ARG A 63 -12.02 -2.33 -4.76
C ARG A 63 -12.60 -1.31 -3.79
N LEU A 64 -12.18 -1.33 -2.53
CA LEU A 64 -12.66 -0.43 -1.49
C LEU A 64 -12.21 1.03 -1.74
N PHE A 65 -10.94 1.24 -2.06
CA PHE A 65 -10.41 2.55 -2.44
C PHE A 65 -11.06 3.05 -3.75
N GLY A 66 -11.19 2.18 -4.75
CA GLY A 66 -11.83 2.53 -6.02
C GLY A 66 -13.29 2.92 -5.85
N GLY A 67 -14.02 2.24 -4.97
CA GLY A 67 -15.40 2.60 -4.63
C GLY A 67 -15.52 3.95 -3.93
N LEU A 68 -14.55 4.32 -3.07
CA LEU A 68 -14.50 5.68 -2.50
C LEU A 68 -14.18 6.74 -3.56
N LEU A 69 -13.28 6.43 -4.50
CA LEU A 69 -12.92 7.34 -5.60
C LEU A 69 -14.13 7.62 -6.50
N GLN A 70 -14.87 6.58 -6.87
CA GLN A 70 -16.08 6.70 -7.69
C GLN A 70 -17.17 7.53 -7.00
N ASP A 71 -17.38 7.33 -5.69
CA ASP A 71 -18.35 8.13 -4.92
C ASP A 71 -17.98 9.62 -4.85
N LEU A 72 -16.69 9.94 -4.97
CA LEU A 72 -16.19 11.31 -5.09
C LEU A 72 -16.34 11.92 -6.49
N GLY A 73 -16.83 11.14 -7.46
CA GLY A 73 -16.86 11.50 -8.88
C GLY A 73 -15.50 11.41 -9.56
N GLY A 74 -14.53 10.71 -8.97
CA GLY A 74 -13.25 10.42 -9.60
C GLY A 74 -13.39 9.30 -10.62
N GLU A 75 -12.64 9.41 -11.71
CA GLU A 75 -12.53 8.33 -12.69
C GLU A 75 -11.45 7.36 -12.24
N LEU A 76 -11.76 6.07 -12.29
CA LEU A 76 -10.72 5.05 -12.32
C LEU A 76 -10.12 5.12 -13.72
N GLU A 77 -8.80 5.17 -13.83
CA GLU A 77 -8.17 4.82 -15.10
C GLU A 77 -8.64 3.42 -15.48
N ILE A 78 -9.53 3.35 -16.47
CA ILE A 78 -9.88 2.07 -17.06
C ILE A 78 -8.60 1.64 -17.74
N ALA A 79 -7.99 0.60 -17.20
CA ALA A 79 -6.82 -0.01 -17.78
C ALA A 79 -7.26 -0.82 -19.01
N GLU A 80 -7.83 -0.13 -19.99
CA GLU A 80 -8.11 -0.64 -21.31
C GLU A 80 -6.77 -0.72 -22.05
N SER A 81 -6.42 -1.92 -22.53
CA SER A 81 -5.34 -2.24 -23.49
C SER A 81 -4.02 -2.85 -22.97
N GLU A 82 -3.20 -3.28 -23.94
CA GLU A 82 -1.94 -4.05 -23.88
C GLU A 82 -1.00 -3.76 -22.71
N GLU A 83 -1.05 -2.56 -22.13
CA GLU A 83 -0.20 -2.14 -21.01
C GLU A 83 -0.49 -2.93 -19.72
N MET A 84 -1.75 -3.29 -19.47
CA MET A 84 -2.07 -4.22 -18.39
C MET A 84 -1.53 -5.61 -18.67
N LEU A 85 -1.78 -6.15 -19.86
CA LEU A 85 -1.27 -7.47 -20.26
C LEU A 85 0.26 -7.53 -20.13
N LYS A 86 0.95 -6.44 -20.48
CA LYS A 86 2.39 -6.29 -20.26
C LYS A 86 2.76 -6.28 -18.79
N LYS A 87 2.05 -5.52 -17.93
CA LYS A 87 2.25 -5.60 -16.46
C LYS A 87 2.03 -7.02 -15.92
N TRP A 88 1.04 -7.74 -16.45
CA TRP A 88 0.79 -9.14 -16.10
C TRP A 88 1.94 -10.06 -16.51
N ASP A 89 2.48 -9.88 -17.72
CA ASP A 89 3.63 -10.65 -18.19
C ASP A 89 4.91 -10.30 -17.42
N ASP A 90 5.15 -9.02 -17.13
CA ASP A 90 6.26 -8.56 -16.27
C ASP A 90 6.18 -9.18 -14.86
N ILE A 91 4.97 -9.38 -14.32
CA ILE A 91 4.77 -10.04 -13.03
C ILE A 91 5.07 -11.54 -13.12
N LYS A 92 4.69 -12.24 -14.20
CA LYS A 92 5.03 -13.66 -14.36
C LYS A 92 6.54 -13.88 -14.41
N ASP A 93 7.28 -12.95 -14.98
CA ASP A 93 8.75 -13.02 -15.04
C ASP A 93 9.43 -12.44 -13.79
N TYR A 94 8.65 -11.87 -12.85
CA TYR A 94 9.16 -11.33 -11.60
C TYR A 94 9.82 -12.42 -10.77
N HIS A 95 11.12 -12.31 -10.50
CA HIS A 95 11.84 -13.23 -9.62
C HIS A 95 12.58 -12.43 -8.56
N GLU A 96 12.30 -12.74 -7.29
CA GLU A 96 12.99 -12.16 -6.15
C GLU A 96 13.18 -13.26 -5.10
N ASP A 97 14.21 -13.14 -4.28
CA ASP A 97 14.36 -14.00 -3.11
C ASP A 97 13.18 -13.77 -2.14
N LEU A 98 12.67 -14.85 -1.56
CA LEU A 98 11.46 -14.79 -0.71
C LEU A 98 11.67 -13.95 0.56
N ILE A 99 12.88 -13.96 1.14
CA ILE A 99 13.20 -13.15 2.32
C ILE A 99 13.26 -11.68 1.93
N VAL A 100 13.92 -11.37 0.81
CA VAL A 100 13.99 -10.01 0.26
C VAL A 100 12.60 -9.47 -0.04
N PHE A 101 11.77 -10.26 -0.75
CA PHE A 101 10.39 -9.89 -1.04
C PHE A 101 9.58 -9.66 0.24
N THR A 102 9.67 -10.58 1.20
CA THR A 102 8.92 -10.47 2.46
C THR A 102 9.37 -9.26 3.28
N ALA A 103 10.66 -8.92 3.28
CA ALA A 103 11.17 -7.71 3.93
C ALA A 103 10.60 -6.45 3.29
N ARG A 104 10.54 -6.39 1.95
CA ARG A 104 9.95 -5.27 1.20
C ARG A 104 8.44 -5.13 1.48
N VAL A 105 7.70 -6.23 1.45
CA VAL A 105 6.28 -6.23 1.83
C VAL A 105 6.13 -5.73 3.27
N HIS A 106 6.91 -6.26 4.21
CA HIS A 106 6.85 -5.84 5.61
C HIS A 106 7.01 -4.33 5.81
N THR A 107 8.01 -3.72 5.18
CA THR A 107 8.26 -2.28 5.32
C THR A 107 7.20 -1.43 4.63
N ILE A 108 6.63 -1.90 3.51
CA ILE A 108 5.50 -1.25 2.83
C ILE A 108 4.25 -1.30 3.72
N GLU A 109 3.88 -2.45 4.29
CA GLU A 109 2.68 -2.54 5.14
C GLU A 109 2.84 -1.76 6.43
N MET A 110 4.05 -1.69 6.99
CA MET A 110 4.32 -0.79 8.13
C MET A 110 4.05 0.68 7.77
N ARG A 111 4.43 1.10 6.55
CA ARG A 111 4.16 2.44 6.04
C ARG A 111 2.66 2.64 5.79
N SER A 112 2.00 1.73 5.09
CA SER A 112 0.56 1.76 4.78
C SER A 112 -0.27 1.85 6.06
N TRP A 113 -0.01 0.96 7.02
CA TRP A 113 -0.59 0.99 8.36
C TRP A 113 -0.45 2.36 9.04
N ARG A 114 0.77 2.93 9.00
CA ARG A 114 1.04 4.22 9.66
C ARG A 114 0.34 5.38 8.97
N CYS A 115 0.31 5.40 7.64
CA CYS A 115 -0.39 6.41 6.85
C CYS A 115 -1.91 6.34 7.06
N LEU A 116 -2.49 5.14 7.03
CA LEU A 116 -3.93 4.95 7.30
C LEU A 116 -4.33 5.46 8.67
N LYS A 117 -3.53 5.19 9.72
CA LYS A 117 -3.77 5.78 11.04
C LYS A 117 -3.82 7.30 11.01
N LEU A 118 -2.92 7.94 10.26
CA LEU A 118 -2.91 9.40 10.16
C LEU A 118 -4.15 9.93 9.41
N TYR A 119 -4.61 9.25 8.37
CA TYR A 119 -5.84 9.62 7.66
C TYR A 119 -7.07 9.44 8.54
N ILE A 120 -7.19 8.30 9.24
CA ILE A 120 -8.29 8.03 10.16
C ILE A 120 -8.27 9.03 11.32
N ASP A 121 -7.12 9.31 11.91
CA ASP A 121 -6.97 10.30 12.97
C ASP A 121 -7.44 11.69 12.49
N TYR A 122 -7.05 12.12 11.28
CA TYR A 122 -7.50 13.39 10.72
C TYR A 122 -9.03 13.40 10.54
N LEU A 123 -9.56 12.43 9.79
CA LEU A 123 -10.98 12.36 9.43
C LEU A 123 -11.90 12.19 10.64
N SER A 124 -11.44 11.49 11.69
CA SER A 124 -12.21 11.31 12.94
C SER A 124 -12.29 12.59 13.77
N ASN A 125 -11.45 13.58 13.51
CA ASN A 125 -11.41 14.86 14.20
C ASN A 125 -11.92 16.02 13.34
N THR A 126 -12.49 15.74 12.17
CA THR A 126 -13.10 16.74 11.27
C THR A 126 -14.51 16.35 10.85
N ASP A 127 -15.27 17.31 10.33
CA ASP A 127 -16.53 17.02 9.66
C ASP A 127 -16.22 16.64 8.20
N PHE A 128 -15.62 15.46 8.01
CA PHE A 128 -15.09 15.03 6.72
C PHE A 128 -16.17 14.96 5.62
N VAL A 129 -17.43 14.73 6.00
CA VAL A 129 -18.57 14.76 5.07
C VAL A 129 -18.79 16.17 4.51
N LYS A 130 -18.71 17.22 5.34
CA LYS A 130 -18.72 18.61 4.85
C LYS A 130 -17.49 18.96 4.00
N GLU A 131 -16.36 18.30 4.25
CA GLU A 131 -15.15 18.38 3.39
C GLU A 131 -15.29 17.56 2.09
N GLY A 132 -16.46 16.97 1.87
CA GLY A 132 -16.85 16.28 0.64
C GLY A 132 -16.26 14.89 0.53
N TRP A 133 -16.05 14.18 1.63
CA TRP A 133 -15.74 12.75 1.64
C TRP A 133 -17.02 11.91 1.78
N PRO A 134 -17.08 10.69 1.21
CA PRO A 134 -18.22 9.78 1.41
C PRO A 134 -18.38 9.38 2.88
N GLU A 135 -19.61 9.26 3.39
CA GLU A 135 -19.89 8.90 4.79
C GLU A 135 -19.21 7.60 5.24
N LYS A 136 -19.10 6.62 4.33
CA LYS A 136 -18.47 5.32 4.57
C LYS A 136 -16.93 5.35 4.68
N THR A 137 -16.29 6.50 4.48
CA THR A 137 -14.82 6.60 4.37
C THR A 137 -14.13 6.02 5.60
N LEU A 138 -14.54 6.39 6.81
CA LEU A 138 -13.91 5.90 8.03
C LEU A 138 -14.04 4.39 8.19
N ASP A 139 -15.22 3.82 7.89
CA ASP A 139 -15.44 2.38 7.98
C ASP A 139 -14.54 1.62 7.00
N VAL A 140 -14.45 2.10 5.76
CA VAL A 140 -13.57 1.54 4.73
C VAL A 140 -12.12 1.57 5.19
N LEU A 141 -11.61 2.73 5.63
CA LEU A 141 -10.22 2.85 6.06
C LEU A 141 -9.92 1.98 7.29
N ASN A 142 -10.87 1.81 8.21
CA ASN A 142 -10.70 0.92 9.36
C ASN A 142 -10.65 -0.56 8.97
N VAL A 143 -11.41 -1.00 7.96
CA VAL A 143 -11.30 -2.37 7.43
C VAL A 143 -9.90 -2.61 6.90
N ILE A 144 -9.42 -1.72 6.02
CA ILE A 144 -8.10 -1.80 5.40
C ILE A 144 -7.01 -1.78 6.49
N LEU A 145 -7.09 -0.84 7.44
CA LEU A 145 -6.16 -0.74 8.56
C LEU A 145 -6.00 -2.06 9.35
N ASN A 146 -7.10 -2.76 9.60
CA ASN A 146 -7.06 -4.02 10.34
C ASN A 146 -6.42 -5.16 9.53
N ASP A 147 -6.47 -5.08 8.21
CA ASP A 147 -5.80 -6.01 7.31
C ASP A 147 -4.29 -5.74 7.30
N GLU A 148 -3.89 -4.47 7.15
CA GLU A 148 -2.49 -4.02 7.21
C GLU A 148 -1.77 -4.48 8.49
N ILE A 149 -2.44 -4.36 9.65
CA ILE A 149 -1.89 -4.81 10.93
C ILE A 149 -1.60 -6.31 10.90
N ARG A 150 -2.48 -7.12 10.29
CA ARG A 150 -2.25 -8.56 10.15
C ARG A 150 -1.12 -8.85 9.19
N HIS A 151 -1.02 -8.10 8.09
CA HIS A 151 0.04 -8.25 7.11
C HIS A 151 1.41 -7.95 7.71
N VAL A 152 1.55 -6.85 8.45
CA VAL A 152 2.75 -6.54 9.27
C VAL A 152 3.05 -7.68 10.24
N GLY A 153 2.02 -8.21 10.91
CA GLY A 153 2.16 -9.27 11.90
C GLY A 153 2.76 -10.56 11.31
N TYR A 154 2.19 -11.07 10.22
CA TYR A 154 2.67 -12.34 9.66
C TYR A 154 4.01 -12.17 8.92
N THR A 155 4.23 -11.06 8.24
CA THR A 155 5.51 -10.82 7.55
C THR A 155 6.65 -10.69 8.55
N GLY A 156 6.43 -9.99 9.67
CA GLY A 156 7.40 -9.90 10.76
C GLY A 156 7.66 -11.26 11.41
N MET A 157 6.63 -12.09 11.57
CA MET A 157 6.77 -13.47 12.05
C MET A 157 7.66 -14.31 11.12
N LEU A 158 7.43 -14.28 9.80
CA LEU A 158 8.24 -15.03 8.83
C LEU A 158 9.72 -14.59 8.85
N LEU A 159 9.96 -13.27 8.85
CA LEU A 159 11.31 -12.70 8.92
C LEU A 159 12.04 -13.12 10.20
N HIS A 160 11.34 -13.09 11.34
CA HIS A 160 11.87 -13.57 12.61
C HIS A 160 12.19 -15.07 12.58
N GLU A 161 11.29 -15.89 12.03
CA GLU A 161 11.50 -17.33 11.89
C GLU A 161 12.71 -17.67 11.01
N TRP A 162 12.90 -16.98 9.88
CA TRP A 162 14.10 -17.18 9.05
C TRP A 162 15.37 -16.76 9.77
N ALA A 163 15.37 -15.62 10.45
CA ALA A 163 16.51 -15.16 11.24
C ALA A 163 16.88 -16.19 12.33
N ALA A 164 15.88 -16.70 13.06
CA ALA A 164 16.07 -17.71 14.10
C ALA A 164 16.57 -19.06 13.55
N ASN A 165 16.29 -19.37 12.28
CA ASN A 165 16.73 -20.59 11.60
C ASN A 165 18.06 -20.42 10.82
N GLY A 166 18.91 -19.47 11.25
CA GLY A 166 20.27 -19.31 10.75
C GLY A 166 20.42 -18.37 9.56
N LYS A 167 19.37 -17.66 9.17
CA LYS A 167 19.39 -16.67 8.07
C LYS A 167 19.42 -15.22 8.56
N GLN A 168 19.98 -14.97 9.75
CA GLN A 168 19.94 -13.65 10.38
C GLN A 168 20.58 -12.57 9.50
N GLU A 169 21.78 -12.81 8.95
CA GLU A 169 22.49 -11.83 8.11
C GLU A 169 21.70 -11.49 6.83
N GLU A 170 21.05 -12.49 6.23
CA GLU A 170 20.22 -12.33 5.03
C GLU A 170 18.97 -11.47 5.33
N VAL A 171 18.30 -11.74 6.46
CA VAL A 171 17.14 -10.97 6.92
C VAL A 171 17.51 -9.53 7.25
N GLU A 172 18.63 -9.31 7.95
CA GLU A 172 19.11 -7.97 8.30
C GLU A 172 19.44 -7.15 7.05
N ALA A 173 20.18 -7.73 6.10
CA ALA A 173 20.49 -7.07 4.83
C ALA A 173 19.23 -6.75 4.01
N ALA A 174 18.29 -7.70 3.94
CA ALA A 174 17.01 -7.51 3.25
C ALA A 174 16.18 -6.38 3.87
N LEU A 175 16.08 -6.33 5.21
CA LEU A 175 15.37 -5.28 5.93
C LEU A 175 16.03 -3.91 5.74
N GLU A 176 17.35 -3.82 5.81
CA GLU A 176 18.05 -2.55 5.62
C GLU A 176 17.78 -1.97 4.23
N GLU A 177 17.90 -2.78 3.18
CA GLU A 177 17.61 -2.34 1.82
C GLU A 177 16.12 -2.02 1.65
N ALA A 178 15.22 -2.85 2.19
CA ALA A 178 13.79 -2.60 2.14
C ALA A 178 13.42 -1.25 2.78
N PHE A 179 13.94 -0.94 3.97
CA PHE A 179 13.72 0.37 4.60
C PHE A 179 14.28 1.51 3.78
N ARG A 180 15.47 1.35 3.21
CA ARG A 180 16.10 2.37 2.35
C ARG A 180 15.25 2.64 1.11
N GLN A 181 14.76 1.58 0.47
CA GLN A 181 13.88 1.66 -0.69
C GLN A 181 12.54 2.30 -0.35
N THR A 182 11.83 1.79 0.67
CA THR A 182 10.53 2.34 1.10
C THR A 182 10.65 3.82 1.47
N ASN A 183 11.73 4.23 2.14
CA ASN A 183 11.98 5.64 2.43
C ASN A 183 12.19 6.46 1.15
N ARG A 184 13.00 5.97 0.19
CA ARG A 184 13.23 6.66 -1.09
C ARG A 184 11.93 6.80 -1.88
N GLU A 185 11.12 5.75 -1.96
CA GLU A 185 9.81 5.76 -2.63
C GLU A 185 8.88 6.78 -1.97
N THR A 186 8.80 6.77 -0.63
CA THR A 186 8.01 7.75 0.12
C THR A 186 8.42 9.19 -0.17
N TRP A 187 9.73 9.48 -0.20
CA TRP A 187 10.23 10.80 -0.58
C TRP A 187 9.92 11.16 -2.04
N THR A 188 9.97 10.18 -2.94
CA THR A 188 9.65 10.37 -4.35
C THR A 188 8.17 10.72 -4.54
N ASP A 189 7.28 9.99 -3.86
CA ASP A 189 5.84 10.26 -3.88
C ASP A 189 5.54 11.66 -3.32
N MET A 190 6.13 11.98 -2.16
CA MET A 190 6.03 13.33 -1.59
C MET A 190 6.54 14.42 -2.53
N SER A 191 7.67 14.19 -3.22
CA SER A 191 8.22 15.16 -4.18
C SER A 191 7.27 15.38 -5.35
N ARG A 192 6.73 14.29 -5.93
CA ARG A 192 5.78 14.36 -7.05
C ARG A 192 4.52 15.13 -6.67
N MET A 193 4.03 14.95 -5.46
CA MET A 193 2.92 15.74 -4.94
C MET A 193 3.26 17.22 -4.80
N MET A 194 4.45 17.53 -4.27
CA MET A 194 4.89 18.93 -4.15
C MET A 194 5.06 19.60 -5.52
N ASP A 195 5.55 18.87 -6.51
CA ASP A 195 5.64 19.35 -7.90
C ASP A 195 4.25 19.61 -8.50
N TYR A 196 3.30 18.71 -8.27
CA TYR A 196 1.90 18.91 -8.66
C TYR A 196 1.32 20.17 -7.98
N LEU A 197 1.54 20.33 -6.68
CA LEU A 197 1.08 21.51 -5.94
C LEU A 197 1.68 22.80 -6.47
N ALA A 198 3.00 22.83 -6.68
CA ALA A 198 3.69 23.99 -7.22
C ALA A 198 3.17 24.35 -8.62
N LYS A 199 2.83 23.37 -9.45
CA LYS A 199 2.31 23.59 -10.80
C LYS A 199 0.87 24.13 -10.83
N HIS A 200 0.05 23.78 -9.84
CA HIS A 200 -1.39 24.05 -9.85
C HIS A 200 -1.85 25.11 -8.84
N TYR A 201 -1.00 25.50 -7.88
CA TYR A 201 -1.37 26.39 -6.77
C TYR A 201 -0.34 27.49 -6.45
N CYS A 202 0.81 27.53 -7.14
CA CYS A 202 1.78 28.64 -7.10
C CYS A 202 1.85 29.33 -8.46
#